data_AF-A0A9D4C4P8-F1
#
_entry.id   AF-A0A9D4C4P8-F1
#
_cell.length_a   1.000
_cell.length_b   1.000
_cell.length_c   1.000
_cell.angle_alpha   90.00
_cell.angle_beta   90.00
_cell.angle_gamma   90.00
#
_symmetry.space_group_name_H-M   'P 1'
#
loop_
_entity.id
_entity.type
_entity.pdbx_description
1 polymer ?
#
loop_
_entity_poly.entity_id
_entity_poly.type
_entity_poly.pdbx_seq_one_letter_code
_entity_poly.pdbx_strand_id
1 'polypeptide(L)'
;MDTSFFYVPAYSSKRKQYEVSCIDSSHLLTRTRRKCCKGGLDGLLNDAWNKVAKRGNTNLSTAMTECVIDPMSVPFAVTHFSEDVEKAIIEEGYIDEANLCRDVRQWWKADGDPGITARDRIRMRLGLRRRLLRHVTFGYFPPPGMFIGGWPSQLWEGLISNIDAKTLLYSLANGNTYNTRAFSSL
;
A
#
# COMPACT_ATOMS: atom_id res chain seq x y z
N MET A 1 5.57 2.93 -26.15
CA MET A 1 5.17 2.79 -24.73
C MET A 1 5.61 1.41 -24.31
N ASP A 2 6.41 1.32 -23.25
CA ASP A 2 6.85 0.04 -22.71
C ASP A 2 5.62 -0.72 -22.21
N THR A 3 5.35 -1.89 -22.77
CA THR A 3 4.11 -2.68 -22.58
C THR A 3 4.13 -3.53 -21.31
N SER A 4 4.92 -3.16 -20.31
CA SER A 4 5.03 -3.97 -19.10
C SER A 4 3.89 -3.68 -18.13
N PHE A 5 3.08 -4.71 -17.86
CA PHE A 5 2.02 -4.70 -16.84
C PHE A 5 2.55 -4.58 -15.42
N PHE A 6 3.82 -4.93 -15.21
CA PHE A 6 4.45 -5.06 -13.92
C PHE A 6 5.79 -4.34 -13.88
N TYR A 7 6.32 -4.15 -12.68
CA TYR A 7 7.61 -3.51 -12.50
C TYR A 7 8.71 -4.22 -13.29
N VAL A 8 9.45 -3.45 -14.09
CA VAL A 8 10.65 -3.91 -14.78
C VAL A 8 11.81 -3.03 -14.32
N PRO A 9 12.92 -3.62 -13.83
CA PRO A 9 14.11 -2.85 -13.50
C PRO A 9 14.61 -2.01 -14.67
N ALA A 10 15.03 -0.78 -14.40
CA ALA A 10 15.59 0.07 -15.44
C ALA A 10 17.00 -0.39 -15.81
N TYR A 11 17.32 -0.48 -17.10
CA TYR A 11 18.68 -0.77 -17.54
C TYR A 11 19.54 0.51 -17.54
N SER A 12 20.61 0.49 -16.77
CA SER A 12 21.60 1.56 -16.74
C SER A 12 22.63 1.38 -17.85
N SER A 13 22.53 2.19 -18.90
CA SER A 13 23.47 2.16 -20.03
C SER A 13 24.91 2.49 -19.61
N LYS A 14 25.08 3.28 -18.55
CA LYS A 14 26.37 3.66 -17.96
C LYS A 14 27.00 2.53 -17.16
N ARG A 15 26.24 1.87 -16.29
CA ARG A 15 26.75 0.78 -15.43
C ARG A 15 26.61 -0.62 -16.06
N LYS A 16 25.99 -0.70 -17.24
CA LYS A 16 25.72 -1.94 -17.99
C LYS A 16 24.97 -3.01 -17.18
N GLN A 17 24.05 -2.57 -16.32
CA GLN A 17 23.30 -3.46 -15.43
C GLN A 17 21.84 -3.00 -15.24
N TYR A 18 20.98 -3.91 -14.83
CA TYR A 18 19.62 -3.60 -14.40
C TYR A 18 19.59 -3.10 -12.96
N GLU A 19 18.85 -2.04 -12.70
CA GLU A 19 18.78 -1.37 -11.42
C GLU A 19 17.37 -1.41 -10.87
N VAL A 20 17.23 -2.00 -9.68
CA VAL A 20 15.95 -2.03 -8.98
C VAL A 20 15.78 -0.72 -8.21
N SER A 21 14.73 0.02 -8.50
CA SER A 21 14.31 1.19 -7.75
C SER A 21 13.06 0.88 -6.95
N CYS A 22 13.00 1.36 -5.71
CA CYS A 22 11.84 1.23 -4.85
C CYS A 22 11.29 2.63 -4.56
N ILE A 23 10.02 2.83 -4.84
CA ILE A 23 9.30 4.04 -4.43
C ILE A 23 9.22 4.05 -2.90
N ASP A 24 9.38 5.22 -2.28
CA ASP A 24 9.27 5.35 -0.82
C ASP A 24 7.89 4.91 -0.31
N SER A 25 7.90 3.92 0.58
CA SER A 25 6.68 3.36 1.18
C SER A 25 5.97 4.38 2.04
N SER A 26 6.68 5.31 2.69
CA SER A 26 6.07 6.31 3.59
C SER A 26 5.18 7.26 2.78
N HIS A 27 5.68 7.68 1.62
CA HIS A 27 4.91 8.46 0.65
C HIS A 27 3.69 7.71 0.11
N LEU A 28 3.83 6.42 -0.20
CA LEU A 28 2.72 5.59 -0.67
C LEU A 28 1.66 5.36 0.42
N LEU A 29 2.08 5.13 1.67
CA LEU A 29 1.20 4.94 2.82
C LEU A 29 0.33 6.18 3.07
N THR A 30 0.95 7.36 3.12
CA THR A 30 0.26 8.63 3.40
C THR A 30 -0.71 9.00 2.28
N ARG A 31 -0.34 8.78 1.01
CA ARG A 31 -1.25 8.93 -0.14
C ARG A 31 -2.41 7.95 -0.09
N THR A 32 -2.16 6.72 0.34
CA THR A 32 -3.21 5.69 0.53
C THR A 32 -4.21 6.12 1.59
N ARG A 33 -3.75 6.61 2.76
CA ARG A 33 -4.64 7.20 3.76
C ARG A 33 -5.46 8.34 3.16
N ARG A 34 -4.81 9.31 2.52
CA ARG A 34 -5.49 10.47 1.94
C ARG A 34 -6.58 10.06 0.95
N LYS A 35 -6.32 9.04 0.13
CA LYS A 35 -7.33 8.50 -0.79
C LYS A 35 -8.46 7.80 -0.04
N CYS A 36 -8.17 7.00 0.98
CA CYS A 36 -9.17 6.36 1.83
C CYS A 36 -10.12 7.40 2.46
N CYS A 37 -9.56 8.45 3.07
CA CYS A 37 -10.31 9.57 3.67
C CYS A 37 -11.20 10.32 2.67
N LYS A 38 -10.71 10.59 1.46
CA LYS A 38 -11.51 11.23 0.40
C LYS A 38 -12.58 10.30 -0.15
N GLY A 39 -12.31 8.99 -0.10
CA GLY A 39 -13.22 7.97 -0.55
C GLY A 39 -13.32 7.79 -2.06
N GLY A 40 -14.38 7.09 -2.48
CA GLY A 40 -14.60 6.72 -3.88
C GLY A 40 -13.58 5.67 -4.33
N LEU A 41 -13.32 4.70 -3.46
CA LEU A 41 -12.68 3.44 -3.80
C LEU A 41 -13.79 2.42 -4.06
N ASP A 42 -13.68 1.68 -5.17
CA ASP A 42 -14.77 0.81 -5.59
C ASP A 42 -15.00 -0.32 -4.57
N GLY A 43 -16.27 -0.54 -4.22
CA GLY A 43 -16.66 -1.55 -3.24
C GLY A 43 -16.33 -1.20 -1.79
N LEU A 44 -15.95 0.05 -1.49
CA LEU A 44 -15.69 0.52 -0.13
C LEU A 44 -16.60 1.70 0.25
N LEU A 45 -17.09 1.67 1.48
CA LEU A 45 -17.89 2.69 2.12
C LEU A 45 -17.00 3.58 2.98
N ASN A 46 -16.86 4.83 2.56
CA ASN A 46 -16.02 5.83 3.24
C ASN A 46 -16.43 6.06 4.71
N ASP A 47 -17.69 5.78 5.05
CA ASP A 47 -18.25 6.02 6.38
C ASP A 47 -17.70 5.06 7.45
N ALA A 48 -17.08 3.93 7.06
CA ALA A 48 -16.57 2.94 8.00
C ALA A 48 -15.56 3.55 9.00
N TRP A 49 -14.54 4.25 8.51
CA TRP A 49 -13.55 4.92 9.36
C TRP A 49 -14.16 6.07 10.16
N ASN A 50 -15.11 6.81 9.58
CA ASN A 50 -15.78 7.92 10.27
C ASN A 50 -16.63 7.43 11.45
N LYS A 51 -17.36 6.31 11.32
CA LYS A 51 -18.11 5.71 12.42
C LYS A 51 -17.18 5.26 13.56
N VAL A 52 -16.10 4.56 13.22
CA VAL A 52 -15.10 4.14 14.21
C VAL A 52 -14.48 5.33 14.93
N ALA A 53 -14.13 6.38 14.19
CA ALA A 53 -13.57 7.61 14.75
C ALA A 53 -14.54 8.33 15.70
N LYS A 54 -15.85 8.37 15.37
CA LYS A 54 -16.89 8.97 16.21
C LYS A 54 -17.16 8.18 17.50
N ARG A 55 -17.00 6.85 17.46
CA ARG A 55 -17.21 5.98 18.63
C ARG A 55 -16.14 6.20 19.72
N GLY A 56 -14.94 6.65 19.34
CA GLY A 56 -13.90 7.05 20.30
C GLY A 56 -13.18 5.89 21.03
N ASN A 57 -13.39 4.64 20.60
CA ASN A 57 -12.81 3.46 21.23
C ASN A 57 -11.42 3.08 20.68
N THR A 58 -10.86 3.88 19.77
CA THR A 58 -9.53 3.68 19.18
C THR A 58 -8.77 5.01 19.18
N ASN A 59 -7.49 4.97 18.84
CA ASN A 59 -6.68 6.20 18.67
C ASN A 59 -7.03 6.99 17.40
N LEU A 60 -7.95 6.50 16.55
CA LEU A 60 -8.43 7.20 15.37
C LEU A 60 -9.43 8.28 15.77
N SER A 61 -9.12 9.54 15.43
CA SER A 61 -10.03 10.67 15.64
C SER A 61 -10.72 11.10 14.35
N THR A 62 -11.84 11.82 14.46
CA THR A 62 -12.57 12.37 13.30
C THR A 62 -11.70 13.34 12.50
N ALA A 63 -10.85 14.12 13.18
CA ALA A 63 -9.90 15.01 12.53
C ALA A 63 -8.89 14.27 11.62
N MET A 64 -8.53 13.02 11.99
CA MET A 64 -7.67 12.15 11.17
C MET A 64 -8.39 11.63 9.91
N THR A 65 -9.68 11.33 10.00
CA THR A 65 -10.48 10.78 8.88
C THR A 65 -10.95 11.84 7.92
N GLU A 66 -11.23 13.05 8.40
CA GLU A 66 -11.59 14.21 7.59
C GLU A 66 -10.38 14.89 6.93
N CYS A 67 -9.15 14.40 7.18
CA CYS A 67 -7.90 14.98 6.68
C CYS A 67 -7.74 16.48 7.01
N VAL A 68 -8.33 16.92 8.13
CA VAL A 68 -8.19 18.30 8.63
C VAL A 68 -6.80 18.55 9.20
N ILE A 69 -6.21 17.51 9.79
CA ILE A 69 -4.81 17.50 10.26
C ILE A 69 -3.87 17.03 9.15
N ASP A 70 -2.55 17.21 9.36
CA ASP A 70 -1.50 16.95 8.36
C ASP A 70 -1.76 15.69 7.50
N PRO A 71 -2.11 15.85 6.21
CA PRO A 71 -2.42 14.74 5.30
C PRO A 71 -1.19 13.89 4.96
N MET A 72 0.03 14.40 5.18
CA MET A 72 1.29 13.73 4.89
C MET A 72 1.93 13.03 6.10
N SER A 73 1.26 13.06 7.27
CA SER A 73 1.75 12.42 8.49
C SER A 73 1.71 10.89 8.42
N VAL A 74 2.88 10.25 8.51
CA VAL A 74 3.03 8.79 8.63
C VAL A 74 2.40 8.25 9.91
N PRO A 75 2.61 8.85 11.11
CA PRO A 75 1.95 8.38 12.34
C PRO A 75 0.43 8.31 12.20
N PHE A 76 -0.21 9.30 11.57
CA PHE A 76 -1.65 9.27 11.35
C PHE A 76 -2.09 8.18 10.37
N ALA A 77 -1.28 7.89 9.35
CA ALA A 77 -1.53 6.77 8.45
C ALA A 77 -1.37 5.42 9.16
N VAL A 78 -0.39 5.27 10.05
CA VAL A 78 -0.23 4.06 10.88
C VAL A 78 -1.42 3.88 11.82
N THR A 79 -1.89 4.94 12.49
CA THR A 79 -3.10 4.88 13.31
C THR A 79 -4.34 4.51 12.49
N HIS A 80 -4.50 5.12 11.32
CA HIS A 80 -5.65 4.91 10.43
C HIS A 80 -5.75 3.48 9.90
N PHE A 81 -4.61 2.80 9.71
CA PHE A 81 -4.55 1.40 9.31
C PHE A 81 -4.16 0.47 10.48
N SER A 82 -4.40 0.87 11.73
CA SER A 82 -4.04 0.07 12.91
C SER A 82 -4.92 -1.18 13.07
N GLU A 83 -4.44 -2.13 13.87
CA GLU A 83 -5.20 -3.35 14.17
C GLU A 83 -6.46 -3.06 15.00
N ASP A 84 -6.40 -2.09 15.91
CA ASP A 84 -7.56 -1.69 16.71
C ASP A 84 -8.65 -1.06 15.84
N VAL A 85 -8.25 -0.24 14.85
CA VAL A 85 -9.18 0.31 13.86
C VAL A 85 -9.78 -0.80 13.00
N GLU A 86 -8.98 -1.76 12.52
CA GLU A 86 -9.52 -2.92 11.80
C GLU A 86 -10.59 -3.66 12.61
N LYS A 87 -10.30 -4.00 13.88
CA LYS A 87 -11.25 -4.71 14.75
C LYS A 87 -12.53 -3.91 14.93
N ALA A 88 -12.41 -2.61 15.20
CA ALA A 88 -13.57 -1.73 15.32
C ALA A 88 -14.38 -1.65 14.02
N ILE A 89 -13.74 -1.59 12.85
CA ILE A 89 -14.42 -1.60 11.55
C ILE A 89 -15.20 -2.91 11.35
N ILE A 90 -14.65 -4.06 11.79
CA ILE A 90 -15.35 -5.37 11.74
C ILE A 90 -16.60 -5.36 12.63
N GLU A 91 -16.50 -4.82 13.85
CA GLU A 91 -17.64 -4.73 14.77
C GLU A 91 -18.80 -3.90 14.18
N GLU A 92 -18.49 -2.90 13.38
CA GLU A 92 -19.46 -2.07 12.67
C GLU A 92 -20.02 -2.74 11.38
N GLY A 93 -19.53 -3.94 11.03
CA GLY A 93 -20.01 -4.73 9.88
C GLY A 93 -19.34 -4.42 8.54
N TYR A 94 -18.29 -3.60 8.52
CA TYR A 94 -17.62 -3.13 7.30
C TYR A 94 -16.44 -4.04 6.91
N ILE A 95 -16.77 -5.24 6.40
CA ILE A 95 -15.77 -6.29 6.21
C ILE A 95 -14.72 -5.95 5.14
N ASP A 96 -15.10 -5.31 4.04
CA ASP A 96 -14.17 -5.01 2.95
C ASP A 96 -13.18 -3.89 3.30
N GLU A 97 -13.64 -2.91 4.09
CA GLU A 97 -12.87 -1.82 4.66
C GLU A 97 -11.87 -2.33 5.71
N ALA A 98 -12.32 -3.24 6.58
CA ALA A 98 -11.44 -3.92 7.52
C ALA A 98 -10.36 -4.72 6.77
N ASN A 99 -10.72 -5.41 5.69
CA ASN A 99 -9.75 -6.13 4.89
C ASN A 99 -8.77 -5.18 4.18
N LEU A 100 -9.20 -4.01 3.67
CA LEU A 100 -8.27 -3.00 3.15
C LEU A 100 -7.32 -2.52 4.26
N CYS A 101 -7.87 -2.21 5.44
CA CYS A 101 -7.10 -1.79 6.61
C CYS A 101 -6.00 -2.81 6.94
N ARG A 102 -6.37 -4.09 7.00
CA ARG A 102 -5.44 -5.21 7.18
C ARG A 102 -4.38 -5.26 6.09
N ASP A 103 -4.78 -5.25 4.82
CA ASP A 103 -3.86 -5.40 3.68
C ASP A 103 -2.81 -4.29 3.66
N VAL A 104 -3.21 -3.03 3.91
CA VAL A 104 -2.29 -1.89 3.99
C VAL A 104 -1.38 -2.00 5.22
N ARG A 105 -1.91 -2.36 6.39
CA ARG A 105 -1.11 -2.57 7.60
C ARG A 105 -0.04 -3.64 7.39
N GLN A 106 -0.42 -4.78 6.83
CA GLN A 106 0.49 -5.90 6.59
C GLN A 106 1.55 -5.52 5.56
N TRP A 107 1.18 -4.84 4.47
CA TRP A 107 2.15 -4.31 3.51
C TRP A 107 3.16 -3.35 4.18
N TRP A 108 2.69 -2.44 5.04
CA TRP A 108 3.57 -1.50 5.76
C TRP A 108 4.50 -2.20 6.77
N LYS A 109 3.96 -3.10 7.60
CA LYS A 109 4.74 -3.91 8.56
C LYS A 109 5.83 -4.71 7.86
N ALA A 110 5.52 -5.29 6.70
CA ALA A 110 6.46 -6.06 5.90
C ALA A 110 7.68 -5.23 5.43
N ASP A 111 7.60 -3.90 5.53
CA ASP A 111 8.64 -3.00 5.08
C ASP A 111 9.73 -2.69 6.11
N GLY A 112 9.36 -2.59 7.39
CA GLY A 112 10.25 -2.09 8.43
C GLY A 112 10.37 -2.96 9.67
N ASP A 113 9.38 -3.82 9.96
CA ASP A 113 9.34 -4.54 11.24
C ASP A 113 10.39 -5.65 11.27
N PRO A 114 11.25 -5.75 12.30
CA PRO A 114 12.22 -6.83 12.43
C PRO A 114 11.53 -8.18 12.73
N GLY A 115 12.25 -9.29 12.52
CA GLY A 115 11.77 -10.63 12.90
C GLY A 115 10.79 -11.30 11.93
N ILE A 116 10.33 -10.62 10.88
CA ILE A 116 9.48 -11.22 9.84
C ILE A 116 10.33 -11.89 8.75
N THR A 117 10.06 -13.16 8.46
CA THR A 117 10.75 -13.92 7.41
C THR A 117 10.49 -13.33 6.01
N ALA A 118 11.42 -13.55 5.07
CA ALA A 118 11.25 -13.10 3.69
C ALA A 118 9.96 -13.65 3.04
N ARG A 119 9.64 -14.93 3.30
CA ARG A 119 8.42 -15.58 2.80
C ARG A 119 7.16 -14.87 3.32
N ASP A 120 7.11 -14.57 4.61
CA ASP A 120 5.95 -13.91 5.21
C ASP A 120 5.83 -12.46 4.75
N ARG A 121 6.95 -11.75 4.62
CA ARG A 121 7.02 -10.41 4.03
C ARG A 121 6.46 -10.36 2.61
N ILE A 122 6.78 -11.34 1.78
CA ILE A 122 6.21 -11.46 0.43
C ILE A 122 4.71 -11.73 0.53
N ARG A 123 4.28 -12.68 1.37
CA ARG A 123 2.85 -12.99 1.56
C ARG A 123 2.03 -11.76 1.98
N MET A 124 2.55 -10.98 2.92
CA MET A 124 1.93 -9.74 3.41
C MET A 124 1.78 -8.71 2.28
N ARG A 125 2.83 -8.48 1.47
CA ARG A 125 2.78 -7.57 0.32
C ARG A 125 1.79 -8.05 -0.76
N LEU A 126 1.76 -9.36 -1.02
CA LEU A 126 0.86 -9.94 -2.02
C LEU A 126 -0.63 -9.83 -1.65
N GLY A 127 -0.97 -9.66 -0.36
CA GLY A 127 -2.33 -9.36 0.07
C GLY A 127 -2.87 -8.08 -0.57
N LEU A 128 -2.14 -6.97 -0.38
CA LEU A 128 -2.48 -5.69 -0.99
C LEU A 128 -2.42 -5.75 -2.52
N ARG A 129 -1.42 -6.41 -3.09
CA ARG A 129 -1.32 -6.60 -4.55
C ARG A 129 -2.56 -7.29 -5.11
N ARG A 130 -2.99 -8.39 -4.49
CA ARG A 130 -4.18 -9.14 -4.93
C ARG A 130 -5.42 -8.26 -4.91
N ARG A 131 -5.60 -7.44 -3.87
CA ARG A 131 -6.71 -6.48 -3.81
C ARG A 131 -6.65 -5.48 -4.96
N LEU A 132 -5.52 -4.83 -5.17
CA LEU A 132 -5.34 -3.82 -6.22
C LEU A 132 -5.59 -4.38 -7.62
N LEU A 133 -5.26 -5.65 -7.86
CA LEU A 133 -5.49 -6.32 -9.14
C LEU A 133 -6.95 -6.75 -9.39
N ARG A 134 -7.81 -6.82 -8.36
CA ARG A 134 -9.23 -7.18 -8.54
C ARG A 134 -9.99 -6.19 -9.43
N HIS A 135 -9.53 -4.95 -9.50
CA HIS A 135 -10.18 -3.88 -10.26
C HIS A 135 -9.59 -3.69 -11.66
N VAL A 136 -8.62 -4.52 -12.06
CA VAL A 136 -7.93 -4.38 -13.35
C VAL A 136 -8.61 -5.24 -14.40
N THR A 137 -9.03 -4.60 -15.50
CA THR A 137 -9.45 -5.31 -16.71
C THR A 137 -8.26 -5.41 -17.67
N PHE A 138 -7.53 -6.52 -17.62
CA PHE A 138 -6.28 -6.68 -18.40
C PHE A 138 -6.46 -6.61 -19.92
N GLY A 139 -7.66 -6.88 -20.43
CA GLY A 139 -7.98 -6.75 -21.87
C GLY A 139 -8.02 -5.31 -22.39
N TYR A 140 -7.97 -4.31 -21.50
CA TYR A 140 -8.03 -2.89 -21.86
C TYR A 140 -7.00 -2.10 -21.03
N PHE A 141 -5.73 -2.49 -21.12
CA PHE A 141 -4.64 -1.82 -20.40
C PHE A 141 -3.74 -1.02 -21.36
N PRO A 142 -3.32 0.22 -21.01
CA PRO A 142 -3.70 0.97 -19.82
C PRO A 142 -5.19 1.37 -19.83
N PRO A 143 -5.88 1.37 -18.67
CA PRO A 143 -7.28 1.74 -18.61
C PRO A 143 -7.47 3.19 -19.08
N PRO A 144 -8.59 3.51 -19.74
CA PRO A 144 -8.83 4.85 -20.21
C PRO A 144 -9.14 5.73 -18.99
N GLY A 145 -8.28 6.70 -18.72
CA GLY A 145 -8.50 7.68 -17.65
C GLY A 145 -7.48 7.61 -16.52
N MET A 146 -7.80 8.30 -15.42
CA MET A 146 -6.87 8.58 -14.32
C MET A 146 -7.07 7.68 -13.10
N PHE A 147 -8.00 6.72 -13.15
CA PHE A 147 -8.39 5.90 -12.01
C PHE A 147 -8.55 4.42 -12.36
N ILE A 148 -8.23 3.55 -11.39
CA ILE A 148 -8.36 2.09 -11.48
C ILE A 148 -9.06 1.61 -10.20
N GLY A 149 -10.30 1.16 -10.28
CA GLY A 149 -11.06 0.78 -9.08
C GLY A 149 -11.23 1.93 -8.08
N GLY A 150 -11.34 3.16 -8.58
CA GLY A 150 -11.33 4.38 -7.77
C GLY A 150 -9.94 4.84 -7.31
N TRP A 151 -8.87 4.04 -7.42
CA TRP A 151 -7.51 4.45 -7.08
C TRP A 151 -6.93 5.38 -8.15
N PRO A 152 -6.27 6.50 -7.79
CA PRO A 152 -5.50 7.27 -8.77
C PRO A 152 -4.45 6.37 -9.43
N SER A 153 -4.37 6.38 -10.77
CA SER A 153 -3.50 5.47 -11.54
C SER A 153 -2.05 5.50 -11.04
N GLN A 154 -1.49 6.69 -10.83
CA GLN A 154 -0.14 6.86 -10.29
C GLN A 154 0.07 6.25 -8.89
N LEU A 155 -0.95 6.29 -8.02
CA LEU A 155 -0.87 5.67 -6.69
C LEU A 155 -0.94 4.15 -6.81
N TRP A 156 -1.85 3.66 -7.66
CA TRP A 156 -2.00 2.24 -7.94
C TRP A 156 -0.71 1.65 -8.54
N GLU A 157 -0.15 2.30 -9.57
CA GLU A 157 1.13 1.90 -10.20
C GLU A 157 2.27 1.94 -9.20
N GLY A 158 2.30 2.96 -8.34
CA GLY A 158 3.32 3.10 -7.31
C GLY A 158 3.27 1.97 -6.27
N LEU A 159 2.07 1.57 -5.84
CA LEU A 159 1.89 0.46 -4.90
C LEU A 159 2.28 -0.89 -5.54
N ILE A 160 1.80 -1.17 -6.75
CA ILE A 160 2.16 -2.40 -7.48
C ILE A 160 3.66 -2.46 -7.74
N SER A 161 4.26 -1.37 -8.21
CA SER A 161 5.69 -1.30 -8.50
C SER A 161 6.55 -1.48 -7.26
N ASN A 162 6.16 -0.87 -6.13
CA ASN A 162 6.84 -1.06 -4.85
C ASN A 162 6.81 -2.52 -4.39
N ILE A 163 5.65 -3.19 -4.52
CA ILE A 163 5.50 -4.60 -4.15
C ILE A 163 6.36 -5.50 -5.04
N ASP A 164 6.30 -5.31 -6.36
CA ASP A 164 7.00 -6.15 -7.34
C ASP A 164 8.52 -5.93 -7.25
N ALA A 165 8.98 -4.69 -7.11
CA ALA A 165 10.41 -4.37 -6.91
C ALA A 165 10.98 -5.02 -5.65
N LYS A 166 10.26 -4.96 -4.52
CA LYS A 166 10.73 -5.59 -3.26
C LYS A 166 10.68 -7.10 -3.30
N THR A 167 9.70 -7.67 -3.99
CA THR A 167 9.65 -9.12 -4.23
C THR A 167 10.86 -9.57 -5.05
N LEU A 168 11.20 -8.81 -6.10
CA LEU A 168 12.38 -9.07 -6.92
C LEU A 168 13.67 -8.96 -6.10
N LEU A 169 13.82 -7.96 -5.23
CA LEU A 169 15.01 -7.81 -4.39
C LEU A 169 15.26 -9.02 -3.48
N TYR A 170 14.22 -9.67 -2.96
CA TYR A 170 14.40 -10.92 -2.21
C TYR A 170 14.99 -12.03 -3.06
N SER A 171 14.59 -12.13 -4.34
CA SER A 171 15.14 -13.14 -5.27
C SER A 171 16.58 -12.84 -5.71
N LEU A 172 16.99 -11.57 -5.67
CA LEU A 172 18.33 -11.13 -6.05
C LEU A 172 19.32 -11.13 -4.86
N ALA A 173 18.83 -11.00 -3.63
CA ALA A 173 19.65 -11.00 -2.44
C ALA A 173 20.00 -12.43 -1.99
N ASN A 174 21.28 -12.68 -1.73
CA ASN A 174 21.74 -14.00 -1.28
C ASN A 174 21.01 -14.42 0.01
N GLY A 175 20.52 -15.67 0.04
CA GLY A 175 19.78 -16.22 1.17
C GLY A 175 18.43 -15.55 1.48
N ASN A 176 17.84 -14.79 0.55
CA ASN A 176 16.61 -14.01 0.76
C ASN A 176 16.71 -13.00 1.91
N THR A 177 17.89 -12.41 2.12
CA THR A 177 18.20 -11.56 3.28
C THR A 177 17.92 -10.06 3.08
N TYR A 178 17.22 -9.68 2.00
CA TYR A 178 16.94 -8.28 1.70
C TYR A 178 16.26 -7.54 2.87
N ASN A 179 16.81 -6.38 3.19
CA ASN A 179 16.29 -5.43 4.18
C ASN A 179 16.21 -4.03 3.55
N THR A 180 15.07 -3.37 3.68
CA THR A 180 14.83 -2.02 3.15
C THR A 180 15.85 -0.99 3.64
N ARG A 181 16.42 -1.16 4.85
CA ARG A 181 17.47 -0.28 5.39
C ARG A 181 18.84 -0.45 4.73
N ALA A 182 19.06 -1.51 3.94
CA ALA A 182 20.32 -1.71 3.21
C ALA A 182 20.44 -0.81 1.96
N PHE A 183 19.34 -0.22 1.50
CA PHE A 183 19.33 0.69 0.34
C PHE A 183 19.76 2.12 0.69
N SER A 184 19.66 2.53 1.96
CA SER A 184 19.95 3.90 2.39
C SER A 184 21.44 4.17 2.65
N SER A 185 22.32 3.23 2.31
CA SER A 185 23.76 3.29 2.60
C SER A 185 24.65 3.22 1.35
N LEU A 186 24.14 3.62 0.18
CA LEU A 186 24.91 3.77 -1.05
C LEU A 186 24.86 5.20 -1.57
#